data_AF-A0A0A0D0A8-F1
#
_entry.id   AF-A0A0A0D0A8-F1
#
_cell.length_a   1.000
_cell.length_b   1.000
_cell.length_c   1.000
_cell.angle_alpha   90.00
_cell.angle_beta   90.00
_cell.angle_gamma   90.00
#
_symmetry.space_group_name_H-M   'P 1'
#
loop_
_entity.id
_entity.type
_entity.pdbx_description
1 polymer ?
#
loop_
_entity_poly.entity_id
_entity_poly.type
_entity_poly.pdbx_seq_one_letter_code
_entity_poly.pdbx_strand_id
1 'polypeptide(L)'
;VLPSFLAPLDRAIPMVATADIGRLAAEALRQDWAGRRVIALQGPASYSPNDVAAAFARALGRPVEALAVPEAGWAEALSHGGFSRRTIAGFAEMMRSVNSGHVDFGSDPAAEPRRGREPIDTVVAALVKAAA
;
A
#
# COMPACT_ATOMS: atom_id res chain seq x y z
N VAL A 1 -3.47 14.92 10.82
CA VAL A 1 -3.27 14.85 9.36
C VAL A 1 -2.45 13.62 9.02
N LEU A 2 -2.70 13.02 7.85
CA LEU A 2 -1.98 11.89 7.27
C LEU A 2 -1.25 12.38 6.01
N PRO A 3 0.06 12.63 6.06
CA PRO A 3 0.83 12.98 4.87
C PRO A 3 0.78 11.84 3.84
N SER A 4 0.43 12.17 2.60
CA SER A 4 0.31 11.21 1.50
C SER A 4 1.26 11.58 0.37
N PHE A 5 2.06 10.62 -0.07
CA PHE A 5 2.87 10.73 -1.29
C PHE A 5 2.09 10.28 -2.54
N LEU A 6 0.83 9.86 -2.37
CA LEU A 6 -0.10 9.52 -3.44
C LEU A 6 -0.98 10.71 -3.78
N ALA A 7 -1.15 10.98 -5.07
CA ALA A 7 -2.04 12.00 -5.60
C ALA A 7 -2.73 11.54 -6.90
N PRO A 8 -4.01 11.93 -7.14
CA PRO A 8 -4.87 12.72 -6.26
C PRO A 8 -5.41 11.89 -5.06
N LEU A 9 -5.86 12.57 -4.00
CA LEU A 9 -6.18 11.94 -2.69
C LEU A 9 -7.44 11.06 -2.69
N ASP A 10 -8.29 11.21 -3.70
CA ASP A 10 -9.49 10.43 -3.96
C ASP A 10 -9.25 9.24 -4.90
N ARG A 11 -8.07 9.15 -5.53
CA ARG A 11 -7.75 8.03 -6.41
C ARG A 11 -7.46 6.77 -5.59
N ALA A 12 -8.36 5.80 -5.69
CA ALA A 12 -8.14 4.48 -5.13
C ALA A 12 -7.08 3.70 -5.92
N ILE A 13 -6.12 3.11 -5.22
CA ILE A 13 -5.11 2.23 -5.81
C ILE A 13 -5.17 0.85 -5.15
N PRO A 14 -4.79 -0.24 -5.87
CA PRO A 14 -4.74 -1.56 -5.27
C PRO A 14 -3.74 -1.58 -4.10
N MET A 15 -4.18 -2.03 -2.94
CA MET A 15 -3.34 -2.24 -1.76
C MET A 15 -3.59 -3.64 -1.22
N VAL A 16 -2.59 -4.24 -0.58
CA VAL A 16 -2.69 -5.58 0.00
C VAL A 16 -2.10 -5.58 1.41
N ALA A 17 -2.77 -6.24 2.34
CA ALA A 17 -2.22 -6.42 3.68
C ALA A 17 -1.06 -7.42 3.65
N THR A 18 -0.01 -7.15 4.43
CA THR A 18 1.15 -8.05 4.56
C THR A 18 0.75 -9.46 5.03
N ALA A 19 -0.30 -9.57 5.85
CA ALA A 19 -0.86 -10.85 6.28
C ALA A 19 -1.44 -11.69 5.12
N ASP A 20 -2.04 -11.05 4.12
CA ASP A 20 -2.56 -11.74 2.93
C ASP A 20 -1.41 -12.26 2.05
N ILE A 21 -0.33 -11.49 1.92
CA ILE A 21 0.89 -11.91 1.20
C ILE A 21 1.46 -13.18 1.86
N GLY A 22 1.68 -13.15 3.18
CA GLY A 22 2.23 -14.28 3.91
C GLY A 22 1.35 -15.52 3.82
N ARG A 23 0.03 -15.34 3.86
CA ARG A 23 -0.92 -16.45 3.72
C ARG A 23 -0.89 -17.07 2.33
N LEU A 24 -0.94 -16.26 1.28
CA LEU A 24 -0.87 -16.74 -0.09
C LEU A 24 0.45 -17.49 -0.33
N ALA A 25 1.57 -16.95 0.16
CA ALA A 25 2.87 -17.60 0.05
C ALA A 25 2.86 -18.98 0.74
N ALA A 26 2.32 -19.08 1.96
CA ALA A 26 2.21 -20.35 2.68
C ALA A 26 1.29 -21.37 1.97
N GLU A 27 0.19 -20.91 1.37
CA GLU A 27 -0.70 -21.76 0.57
C GLU A 27 -0.02 -22.25 -0.72
N ALA A 28 0.66 -21.37 -1.44
CA ALA A 28 1.35 -21.69 -2.70
C ALA A 28 2.50 -22.69 -2.49
N LEU A 29 3.20 -22.63 -1.35
CA LEU A 29 4.24 -23.59 -0.98
C LEU A 29 3.72 -25.01 -0.73
N ARG A 30 2.41 -25.17 -0.48
CA ARG A 30 1.76 -26.46 -0.21
C ARG A 30 1.05 -27.06 -1.42
N GLN A 31 1.04 -26.35 -2.54
CA GLN A 31 0.38 -26.78 -3.77
C GLN A 31 1.39 -27.44 -4.71
N ASP A 32 0.93 -28.41 -5.48
CA ASP A 32 1.70 -28.98 -6.57
C ASP A 32 1.64 -28.06 -7.80
N TRP A 33 2.80 -27.65 -8.30
CA TRP A 33 2.94 -26.92 -9.55
C TRP A 33 4.34 -27.17 -10.14
N ALA A 34 4.51 -26.95 -11.44
CA ALA A 34 5.78 -27.11 -12.14
C ALA A 34 6.13 -25.84 -12.92
N GLY A 35 7.43 -25.61 -13.15
CA GLY A 35 7.90 -24.47 -13.94
C GLY A 35 7.80 -23.14 -13.20
N ARG A 36 7.29 -22.10 -13.89
CA ARG A 36 7.13 -20.75 -13.32
C ARG A 36 5.64 -20.45 -13.14
N ARG A 37 5.28 -20.04 -11.92
CA ARG A 37 3.93 -19.57 -11.60
C ARG A 37 3.99 -18.11 -11.14
N VAL A 38 3.13 -17.26 -11.68
CA VAL A 38 3.04 -15.84 -11.34
C VAL A 38 1.65 -15.57 -10.79
N ILE A 39 1.56 -15.07 -9.56
CA ILE A 39 0.29 -14.76 -8.90
C ILE A 39 0.25 -13.27 -8.62
N ALA A 40 -0.74 -12.58 -9.18
CA ALA A 40 -0.99 -11.17 -8.98
C ALA A 40 -1.99 -10.98 -7.82
N LEU A 41 -1.46 -10.73 -6.61
CA LEU A 41 -2.26 -10.55 -5.40
C LEU A 41 -2.61 -9.08 -5.14
N GLN A 42 -3.90 -8.78 -5.09
CA GLN A 42 -4.45 -7.52 -4.57
C GLN A 42 -5.13 -7.74 -3.24
N GLY A 43 -5.42 -6.70 -2.46
CA GLY A 43 -6.32 -6.79 -1.32
C GLY A 43 -7.79 -6.97 -1.71
N PRO A 44 -8.70 -6.96 -0.72
CA PRO A 44 -10.13 -7.13 -0.97
C PRO A 44 -10.73 -5.97 -1.77
N ALA A 45 -10.13 -4.77 -1.69
CA ALA A 45 -10.52 -3.58 -2.43
C ALA A 45 -9.31 -2.67 -2.68
N SER A 46 -9.45 -1.73 -3.61
CA SER A 46 -8.54 -0.59 -3.76
C SER A 46 -8.91 0.49 -2.76
N TYR A 47 -7.93 1.24 -2.27
CA TYR A 47 -8.14 2.31 -1.30
C TYR A 47 -7.45 3.60 -1.74
N SER A 48 -8.11 4.72 -1.52
CA SER A 48 -7.54 6.06 -1.71
C SER A 48 -6.85 6.54 -0.43
N PRO A 49 -5.95 7.54 -0.50
CA PRO A 49 -5.45 8.23 0.68
C PRO A 49 -6.56 8.72 1.63
N ASN A 50 -7.68 9.19 1.09
CA ASN A 50 -8.85 9.58 1.87
C ASN A 50 -9.49 8.40 2.61
N ASP A 51 -9.58 7.22 1.99
CA ASP A 51 -10.09 6.01 2.65
C ASP A 51 -9.19 5.58 3.82
N VAL A 52 -7.86 5.65 3.62
CA VAL A 52 -6.88 5.35 4.66
C VAL A 52 -7.00 6.33 5.83
N ALA A 53 -7.11 7.63 5.54
CA ALA A 53 -7.33 8.65 6.56
C ALA A 53 -8.65 8.42 7.32
N ALA A 54 -9.73 8.05 6.63
CA ALA A 54 -11.01 7.73 7.25
C ALA A 54 -10.92 6.49 8.16
N ALA A 55 -10.18 5.46 7.76
CA ALA A 55 -9.92 4.29 8.61
C ALA A 55 -9.15 4.66 9.88
N PHE A 56 -8.12 5.51 9.77
CA PHE A 56 -7.41 6.04 10.95
C PHE A 56 -8.31 6.90 11.84
N ALA A 57 -9.18 7.73 11.26
CA ALA A 57 -10.11 8.57 12.02
C ALA A 57 -11.07 7.72 12.87
N ARG A 58 -11.61 6.64 12.29
CA ARG A 58 -12.45 5.68 13.01
C ARG A 58 -11.70 5.00 14.15
N ALA A 59 -10.49 4.50 13.88
CA ALA A 59 -9.71 3.75 14.87
C ALA A 59 -9.17 4.63 16.02
N LEU A 60 -8.82 5.89 15.74
CA LEU A 60 -8.28 6.83 16.74
C LEU A 60 -9.37 7.61 17.49
N GLY A 61 -10.63 7.56 17.04
CA GLY A 61 -11.73 8.34 17.63
C GLY A 61 -11.57 9.85 17.48
N ARG A 62 -10.81 10.33 16.48
CA ARG A 62 -10.57 11.76 16.22
C ARG A 62 -10.43 12.03 14.71
N PRO A 63 -10.70 13.25 14.24
CA PRO A 63 -10.53 13.59 12.82
C PRO A 63 -9.10 13.35 12.31
N VAL A 64 -8.99 12.73 11.14
CA VAL A 64 -7.74 12.54 10.39
C VAL A 64 -8.02 12.86 8.93
N GLU A 65 -7.26 13.80 8.37
CA GLU A 65 -7.36 14.22 6.97
C GLU A 65 -6.09 13.83 6.22
N ALA A 66 -6.24 13.30 5.01
CA ALA A 66 -5.11 13.08 4.11
C ALA A 66 -4.62 14.41 3.55
N LEU A 67 -3.30 14.59 3.48
CA LEU A 67 -2.68 15.77 2.89
C LEU A 67 -1.63 15.35 1.87
N ALA A 68 -1.83 15.69 0.61
CA ALA A 68 -0.86 15.40 -0.44
C ALA A 68 0.41 16.21 -0.21
N VAL A 69 1.56 15.53 -0.18
CA VAL A 69 2.87 16.18 -0.13
C VAL A 69 3.33 16.41 -1.57
N PRO A 70 3.63 17.66 -1.98
CA PRO A 70 4.21 17.93 -3.29
C PRO A 70 5.53 17.19 -3.47
N GLU A 71 5.82 16.73 -4.69
CA GLU A 71 7.01 15.91 -4.98
C GLU A 71 8.33 16.57 -4.52
N ALA A 72 8.45 17.89 -4.71
CA ALA A 72 9.59 18.67 -4.24
C ALA A 72 9.85 18.54 -2.72
N GLY A 73 8.81 18.23 -1.93
CA GLY A 73 8.88 18.04 -0.47
C GLY A 73 9.08 16.60 -0.03
N TRP A 74 9.12 15.62 -0.95
CA TRP A 74 9.21 14.19 -0.55
C TRP A 74 10.52 13.85 0.14
N ALA A 75 11.64 14.36 -0.39
CA ALA A 75 12.96 14.08 0.18
C ALA A 75 13.10 14.65 1.60
N GLU A 76 12.56 15.84 1.82
CA GLU A 76 12.51 16.48 3.14
C GLU A 76 11.59 15.70 4.09
N ALA A 77 10.38 15.34 3.65
CA ALA A 77 9.45 14.58 4.49
C ALA A 77 10.05 13.23 4.96
N LEU A 78 10.84 12.57 4.12
CA LEU A 78 11.51 11.31 4.45
C LEU A 78 12.82 11.47 5.23
N SER A 79 13.55 12.58 5.08
CA SER A 79 14.84 12.77 5.76
C SER A 79 14.70 12.76 7.28
N HIS A 80 13.55 13.21 7.79
CA HIS A 80 13.20 13.17 9.21
C HIS A 80 13.11 11.74 9.79
N GLY A 81 13.01 10.71 8.94
CA GLY A 81 12.94 9.30 9.35
C GLY A 81 14.30 8.59 9.47
N GLY A 82 15.43 9.29 9.29
CA GLY A 82 16.77 8.70 9.35
C GLY A 82 17.13 7.82 8.15
N PHE A 83 16.40 7.94 7.04
CA PHE A 83 16.67 7.17 5.83
C PHE A 83 17.91 7.64 5.09
N SER A 84 18.62 6.69 4.47
CA SER A 84 19.74 7.02 3.58
C SER A 84 19.25 7.77 2.34
N ARG A 85 20.12 8.59 1.73
CA ARG A 85 19.81 9.28 0.46
C ARG A 85 19.37 8.32 -0.64
N ARG A 86 19.98 7.12 -0.71
CA ARG A 86 19.62 6.09 -1.68
C ARG A 86 18.20 5.56 -1.46
N THR A 87 17.83 5.34 -0.20
CA THR A 87 16.48 4.89 0.18
C THR A 87 15.43 5.94 -0.19
N ILE A 88 15.71 7.21 0.10
CA ILE A 88 14.83 8.34 -0.23
C ILE A 88 14.61 8.42 -1.75
N ALA A 89 15.69 8.36 -2.53
CA ALA A 89 15.60 8.38 -3.99
C ALA A 89 14.78 7.19 -4.53
N GLY A 90 15.04 5.98 -4.04
CA GLY A 90 14.28 4.79 -4.45
C GLY A 90 12.79 4.86 -4.11
N PHE A 91 12.45 5.39 -2.93
CA PHE A 91 11.06 5.63 -2.57
C PHE A 91 10.40 6.66 -3.48
N ALA A 92 11.09 7.75 -3.81
CA ALA A 92 10.57 8.75 -4.74
C ALA A 92 10.30 8.14 -6.13
N GLU A 93 11.20 7.34 -6.69
CA GLU A 93 10.96 6.64 -7.96
C GLU A 93 9.72 5.73 -7.90
N MET A 94 9.57 4.97 -6.83
CA MET A 94 8.43 4.09 -6.63
C MET A 94 7.13 4.89 -6.58
N MET A 95 7.07 5.95 -5.77
CA MET A 95 5.87 6.78 -5.66
C MET A 95 5.52 7.49 -6.96
N ARG A 96 6.51 7.97 -7.73
CA ARG A 96 6.29 8.50 -9.09
C ARG A 96 5.66 7.46 -10.01
N SER A 97 6.18 6.23 -9.98
CA SER A 97 5.69 5.14 -10.83
C SER A 97 4.27 4.70 -10.47
N VAL A 98 3.92 4.72 -9.18
CA VAL A 98 2.54 4.47 -8.72
C VAL A 98 1.62 5.64 -9.11
N ASN A 99 2.07 6.89 -8.92
CA ASN A 99 1.27 8.08 -9.27
C ASN A 99 1.02 8.20 -10.78
N SER A 100 1.96 7.80 -11.63
CA SER A 100 1.76 7.81 -13.09
C SER A 100 0.94 6.63 -13.61
N GLY A 101 0.66 5.62 -12.78
CA GLY A 101 0.04 4.36 -13.21
C GLY A 101 1.00 3.44 -13.97
N HIS A 102 2.30 3.72 -13.98
CA HIS A 102 3.31 2.84 -14.57
C HIS A 102 3.39 1.49 -13.86
N VAL A 103 3.20 1.49 -12.53
CA VAL A 103 3.03 0.27 -11.73
C VAL A 103 1.55 0.10 -11.43
N ASP A 104 0.92 -0.85 -12.12
CA ASP A 104 -0.46 -1.28 -11.88
C ASP A 104 -0.64 -2.77 -12.24
N PHE A 105 -1.81 -3.31 -11.90
CA PHE A 105 -2.22 -4.67 -12.23
C PHE A 105 -2.73 -4.79 -13.67
N GLY A 106 -2.69 -6.01 -14.20
CA GLY A 106 -3.25 -6.33 -15.52
C GLY A 106 -2.29 -6.17 -16.70
N SER A 107 -1.02 -5.84 -16.44
CA SER A 107 0.04 -5.76 -17.47
C SER A 107 0.55 -7.13 -17.93
N ASP A 108 0.47 -8.16 -17.08
CA ASP A 108 0.81 -9.55 -17.42
C ASP A 108 -0.46 -10.41 -17.50
N PRO A 109 -0.92 -10.79 -18.70
CA PRO A 109 -2.11 -11.64 -18.86
C PRO A 109 -1.90 -13.08 -18.39
N ALA A 110 -0.66 -13.51 -18.17
CA ALA A 110 -0.34 -14.85 -17.64
C ALA A 110 -0.34 -14.88 -16.11
N ALA A 111 -0.43 -13.73 -15.43
CA ALA A 111 -0.47 -13.69 -13.98
C ALA A 111 -1.84 -14.11 -13.45
N GLU A 112 -1.86 -15.09 -12.55
CA GLU A 112 -3.09 -15.56 -11.92
C GLU A 112 -3.63 -14.50 -10.95
N PRO A 113 -4.82 -13.92 -11.18
CA PRO A 113 -5.35 -12.91 -10.30
C PRO A 113 -5.79 -13.53 -8.97
N ARG A 114 -5.42 -12.89 -7.87
CA ARG A 114 -5.82 -13.30 -6.52
C ARG A 114 -6.23 -12.09 -5.70
N ARG A 115 -7.22 -12.29 -4.81
CA ARG A 115 -7.63 -11.28 -3.84
C ARG A 115 -7.35 -11.78 -2.44
N GLY A 116 -6.70 -10.92 -1.67
CA GLY A 116 -6.62 -10.97 -0.22
C GLY A 116 -7.98 -10.67 0.40
N ARG A 117 -8.04 -10.82 1.71
CA ARG A 117 -9.29 -10.72 2.47
C ARG A 117 -9.23 -9.69 3.59
N GLU A 118 -8.05 -9.16 3.89
CA GLU A 118 -7.88 -8.26 5.02
C GLU A 118 -8.26 -6.82 4.63
N PRO A 119 -9.34 -6.24 5.20
CA PRO A 119 -9.74 -4.88 4.89
C PRO A 119 -8.83 -3.85 5.60
N ILE A 120 -8.83 -2.62 5.08
CA ILE A 120 -7.99 -1.54 5.63
C ILE A 120 -8.29 -1.25 7.11
N ASP A 121 -9.56 -1.37 7.53
CA ASP A 121 -9.97 -1.16 8.91
C ASP A 121 -9.29 -2.13 9.88
N THR A 122 -9.14 -3.41 9.51
CA THR A 122 -8.44 -4.37 10.38
C THR A 122 -6.96 -4.01 10.50
N VAL A 123 -6.32 -3.68 9.37
CA VAL A 123 -4.89 -3.31 9.36
C VAL A 123 -4.66 -2.06 10.21
N VAL A 124 -5.47 -1.03 10.02
CA VAL A 124 -5.36 0.23 10.78
C VAL A 124 -5.64 0.01 12.27
N ALA A 125 -6.66 -0.76 12.63
CA ALA A 125 -6.93 -1.08 14.04
C ALA A 125 -5.75 -1.80 14.70
N ALA A 126 -5.12 -2.74 13.99
CA ALA A 126 -3.92 -3.43 14.48
C ALA A 126 -2.72 -2.49 14.64
N LEU A 127 -2.49 -1.57 13.69
CA LEU A 127 -1.42 -0.57 13.77
C LEU A 127 -1.62 0.39 14.95
N VAL A 128 -2.83 0.90 15.14
CA VAL A 128 -3.16 1.78 16.28
C VAL A 128 -2.94 1.05 17.60
N LYS A 129 -3.36 -0.21 17.70
CA LYS A 129 -3.13 -1.03 18.90
C LYS A 129 -1.65 -1.28 19.17
N ALA A 130 -0.82 -1.46 18.14
CA ALA A 130 0.61 -1.72 18.29
C ALA A 130 1.43 -0.47 18.66
N ALA A 131 0.89 0.72 18.39
CA ALA A 131 1.53 2.00 18.70
C ALA A 131 1.13 2.57 20.08
N ALA A 132 0.15 1.94 20.76
CA ALA A 132 -0.29 2.28 22.11
C ALA A 132 0.54 1.53 23.17
#